data_AF-A0A948ACI1-F1
#
_entry.id   AF-A0A948ACI1-F1
#
_cell.length_a   1.000
_cell.length_b   1.000
_cell.length_c   1.000
_cell.angle_alpha   90.00
_cell.angle_beta   90.00
_cell.angle_gamma   90.00
#
_symmetry.space_group_name_H-M   'P 1'
#
loop_
_entity.id
_entity.type
_entity.pdbx_description
1 polymer ?
#
loop_
_entity_poly.entity_id
_entity_poly.type
_entity_poly.pdbx_seq_one_letter_code
_entity_poly.pdbx_strand_id
1 'polypeptide(L)'
;MDEIIQVGRSLVRLYASNSLSDRCFSWTGYVSNDTSGAADYLALLAYPCSKDDQRRIRFRDALLSALVIDDYKKHKDEFRKNRLMASFQLDKLMIWRDIDRAITGGPNKLGGGVKKLIDRFHAYHVFAAYDKALAENANLTFENVLSHISTAYESPRSKLQNSEDRIVNLKKVLRVSRPVLHLVFGYVRSCASKGWINDQGQILHWKHAIYDPSWLREALDIAEVVLGMQLIEYESKLRTGKQLRGHLFDPSEITHIYPFEKV
;
A
#
# COMPACT_ATOMS: atom_id res chain seq x y z
N MET A 1 18.05 -0.28 -19.71
CA MET A 1 17.10 -0.27 -18.57
C MET A 1 16.07 0.84 -18.77
N ASP A 2 16.51 2.04 -19.14
CA ASP A 2 15.64 3.22 -19.34
C ASP A 2 14.55 3.04 -20.41
N GLU A 3 14.85 2.40 -21.55
CA GLU A 3 13.84 2.15 -22.60
C GLU A 3 12.68 1.27 -22.10
N ILE A 4 12.97 0.23 -21.31
CA ILE A 4 11.95 -0.65 -20.74
C ILE A 4 11.08 0.13 -19.74
N ILE A 5 11.71 0.98 -18.92
CA ILE A 5 10.98 1.84 -17.97
C ILE A 5 10.06 2.82 -18.72
N GLN A 6 10.54 3.41 -19.81
CA GLN A 6 9.74 4.32 -20.65
C GLN A 6 8.54 3.61 -21.30
N VAL A 7 8.75 2.39 -21.82
CA VAL A 7 7.66 1.55 -22.35
C VAL A 7 6.65 1.24 -21.23
N GLY A 8 7.12 0.85 -20.05
CA GLY A 8 6.27 0.53 -18.91
C GLY A 8 5.41 1.72 -18.47
N ARG A 9 6.00 2.91 -18.33
CA ARG A 9 5.27 4.14 -18.02
C ARG A 9 4.26 4.52 -19.09
N SER A 10 4.59 4.28 -20.36
CA SER A 10 3.66 4.52 -21.47
C SER A 10 2.44 3.60 -21.38
N LEU A 11 2.63 2.34 -20.99
CA LEU A 11 1.53 1.41 -20.72
C LEU A 11 0.68 1.86 -19.52
N VAL A 12 1.30 2.33 -18.42
CA VAL A 12 0.55 2.86 -17.27
C VAL A 12 -0.39 3.99 -17.71
N ARG A 13 0.10 4.94 -18.51
CA ARG A 13 -0.72 6.05 -19.05
C ARG A 13 -1.85 5.55 -19.94
N LEU A 14 -1.57 4.59 -20.80
CA LEU A 14 -2.57 3.99 -21.69
C LEU A 14 -3.71 3.35 -20.88
N TYR A 15 -3.39 2.51 -19.90
CA TYR A 15 -4.37 1.86 -19.02
C TYR A 15 -5.13 2.84 -18.12
N ALA A 16 -4.46 3.89 -17.64
CA ALA A 16 -5.07 4.94 -16.80
C ALA A 16 -6.05 5.83 -17.58
N SER A 17 -5.85 6.00 -18.89
CA SER A 17 -6.69 6.87 -19.72
C SER A 17 -8.08 6.29 -20.05
N ASN A 18 -8.35 5.03 -19.68
CA ASN A 18 -9.56 4.29 -20.04
C ASN A 18 -9.85 4.27 -21.56
N SER A 19 -8.83 4.52 -22.41
CA SER A 19 -8.97 4.54 -23.87
C SER A 19 -9.17 3.15 -24.47
N LEU A 20 -9.01 2.09 -23.68
CA LEU A 20 -9.22 0.70 -24.05
C LEU A 20 -10.40 0.17 -23.22
N SER A 21 -11.51 -0.17 -23.87
CA SER A 21 -12.76 -0.59 -23.20
C SER A 21 -12.58 -1.79 -22.26
N ASP A 22 -11.61 -2.65 -22.55
CA ASP A 22 -11.42 -3.93 -21.87
C ASP A 22 -10.06 -4.03 -21.14
N ARG A 23 -9.27 -2.94 -21.15
CA ARG A 23 -7.90 -2.91 -20.60
C ARG A 23 -7.67 -1.62 -19.82
N CYS A 24 -8.37 -1.50 -18.71
CA CYS A 24 -8.30 -0.37 -17.80
C CYS A 24 -7.98 -0.81 -16.37
N PHE A 25 -7.56 0.15 -15.56
CA PHE A 25 -7.48 -0.05 -14.12
C PHE A 25 -8.86 -0.03 -13.48
N SER A 26 -9.02 -0.74 -12.36
CA SER A 26 -10.26 -0.72 -11.56
C SER A 26 -10.62 0.70 -11.13
N TRP A 27 -9.61 1.45 -10.72
CA TRP A 27 -9.75 2.81 -10.27
C TRP A 27 -8.46 3.59 -10.53
N THR A 28 -8.61 4.84 -10.93
CA THR A 28 -7.52 5.79 -11.13
C THR A 28 -7.89 7.11 -10.43
N GLY A 29 -6.98 7.64 -9.62
CA GLY A 29 -7.19 8.92 -8.94
C GLY A 29 -5.89 9.65 -8.63
N TYR A 30 -6.00 10.73 -7.85
CA TYR A 30 -4.87 11.55 -7.47
C TYR A 30 -4.74 11.66 -5.95
N VAL A 31 -3.52 11.94 -5.49
CA VAL A 31 -3.23 12.27 -4.08
C VAL A 31 -2.39 13.56 -4.03
N SER A 32 -2.67 14.43 -3.06
CA SER A 32 -1.86 15.64 -2.85
C SER A 32 -0.48 15.30 -2.30
N ASN A 33 0.53 16.11 -2.61
CA ASN A 33 1.88 15.92 -2.06
C ASN A 33 2.04 16.58 -0.69
N ASP A 34 1.16 16.23 0.25
CA ASP A 34 1.11 16.76 1.62
C ASP A 34 0.60 15.70 2.61
N THR A 35 0.40 16.09 3.88
CA THR A 35 -0.10 15.19 4.93
C THR A 35 -1.47 14.59 4.61
N SER A 36 -2.35 15.32 3.94
CA SER A 36 -3.67 14.80 3.52
C SER A 36 -3.49 13.68 2.52
N GLY A 37 -2.66 13.89 1.49
CA GLY A 37 -2.41 12.87 0.48
C GLY A 37 -1.61 11.68 1.02
N ALA A 38 -0.73 11.87 2.00
CA ALA A 38 -0.11 10.76 2.72
C ALA A 38 -1.16 9.91 3.48
N ALA A 39 -2.15 10.55 4.10
CA ALA A 39 -3.25 9.83 4.74
C ALA A 39 -4.15 9.10 3.73
N ASP A 40 -4.46 9.73 2.60
CA ASP A 40 -5.22 9.12 1.50
C ASP A 40 -4.50 7.91 0.92
N TYR A 41 -3.18 8.03 0.69
CA TYR A 41 -2.33 6.95 0.22
C TYR A 41 -2.36 5.75 1.18
N LEU A 42 -2.11 5.98 2.48
CA LEU A 42 -2.14 4.91 3.48
C LEU A 42 -3.54 4.29 3.62
N ALA A 43 -4.59 5.09 3.48
CA ALA A 43 -5.95 4.58 3.50
C ALA A 43 -6.27 3.68 2.30
N LEU A 44 -5.81 4.06 1.11
CA LEU A 44 -5.92 3.24 -0.11
C LEU A 44 -5.16 1.92 0.04
N LEU A 45 -3.95 1.93 0.60
CA LEU A 45 -3.20 0.69 0.87
C LEU A 45 -3.99 -0.26 1.79
N ALA A 46 -4.56 0.28 2.86
CA ALA A 46 -5.32 -0.50 3.84
C ALA A 46 -6.62 -1.08 3.24
N TYR A 47 -7.36 -0.25 2.50
CA TYR A 47 -8.71 -0.55 2.01
C TYR A 47 -8.83 -0.26 0.50
N PRO A 48 -8.20 -1.06 -0.37
CA PRO A 48 -8.10 -0.75 -1.80
C PRO A 48 -9.41 -0.96 -2.57
N CYS A 49 -10.34 -1.75 -2.06
CA CYS A 49 -11.59 -2.07 -2.74
C CYS A 49 -12.66 -1.01 -2.49
N SER A 50 -13.47 -0.70 -3.50
CA SER A 50 -14.62 0.23 -3.42
C SER A 50 -15.65 -0.17 -2.36
N LYS A 51 -15.87 -1.47 -2.16
CA LYS A 51 -16.75 -2.00 -1.10
C LYS A 51 -16.33 -1.60 0.33
N ASP A 52 -15.09 -1.17 0.53
CA ASP A 52 -14.53 -0.74 1.82
C ASP A 52 -14.36 0.79 1.88
N ASP A 53 -14.95 1.58 0.98
CA ASP A 53 -14.79 3.04 0.90
C ASP A 53 -15.13 3.75 2.22
N GLN A 54 -16.20 3.38 2.89
CA GLN A 54 -16.55 3.96 4.20
C GLN A 54 -15.46 3.68 5.26
N ARG A 55 -14.82 2.52 5.21
CA ARG A 55 -13.70 2.18 6.12
C ARG A 55 -12.44 2.94 5.73
N ARG A 56 -12.20 3.14 4.42
CA ARG A 56 -11.12 3.95 3.88
C ARG A 56 -11.21 5.39 4.38
N ILE A 57 -12.36 6.04 4.18
CA ILE A 57 -12.63 7.41 4.64
C ILE A 57 -12.47 7.49 6.16
N ARG A 58 -13.09 6.58 6.91
CA ARG A 58 -12.99 6.57 8.38
C ARG A 58 -11.55 6.39 8.87
N PHE A 59 -10.74 5.58 8.20
CA PHE A 59 -9.34 5.38 8.58
C PHE A 59 -8.52 6.62 8.25
N ARG A 60 -8.67 7.23 7.06
CA ARG A 60 -8.07 8.52 6.69
C ARG A 60 -8.39 9.60 7.73
N ASP A 61 -9.66 9.80 8.03
CA ASP A 61 -10.11 10.84 8.97
C ASP A 61 -9.60 10.59 10.39
N ALA A 62 -9.45 9.33 10.79
CA ALA A 62 -8.86 8.96 12.07
C ALA A 62 -7.37 9.31 12.15
N LEU A 63 -6.61 9.07 11.07
CA LEU A 63 -5.19 9.46 10.97
C LEU A 63 -5.03 10.98 11.09
N LEU A 64 -5.82 11.74 10.34
CA LEU A 64 -5.77 13.21 10.36
C LEU A 64 -6.27 13.78 11.68
N SER A 65 -7.36 13.24 12.25
CA SER A 65 -7.87 13.65 13.55
C SER A 65 -6.84 13.44 14.66
N ALA A 66 -6.12 12.31 14.64
CA ALA A 66 -5.05 12.04 15.61
C ALA A 66 -3.95 13.10 15.56
N LEU A 67 -3.54 13.49 14.35
CA LEU A 67 -2.51 14.53 14.14
C LEU A 67 -2.97 15.89 14.67
N VAL A 68 -4.20 16.30 14.38
CA VAL A 68 -4.75 17.56 14.90
C VAL A 68 -4.81 17.56 16.43
N ILE A 69 -5.24 16.45 17.03
CA ILE A 69 -5.31 16.32 18.49
C ILE A 69 -3.91 16.39 19.11
N ASP A 70 -2.92 15.74 18.53
CA ASP A 70 -1.54 15.74 19.04
C ASP A 70 -0.89 17.13 18.91
N ASP A 71 -1.08 17.83 17.77
CA ASP A 71 -0.63 19.20 17.57
C ASP A 71 -1.28 20.17 18.59
N TYR A 72 -2.60 20.07 18.76
CA TYR A 72 -3.33 20.88 19.74
C TYR A 72 -2.88 20.59 21.18
N LYS A 73 -2.63 19.33 21.54
CA LYS A 73 -2.11 18.98 22.88
C LYS A 73 -0.75 19.62 23.14
N LYS A 74 0.10 19.72 22.11
CA LYS A 74 1.45 20.29 22.20
C LYS A 74 1.43 21.82 22.28
N HIS A 75 0.57 22.46 21.51
CA HIS A 75 0.58 23.92 21.35
C HIS A 75 -0.52 24.67 22.12
N LYS A 76 -1.61 23.97 22.50
CA LYS A 76 -2.79 24.54 23.16
C LYS A 76 -3.40 25.73 22.41
N ASP A 77 -3.33 25.71 21.08
CA ASP A 77 -3.76 26.80 20.20
C ASP A 77 -4.99 26.38 19.37
N GLU A 78 -6.14 26.98 19.68
CA GLU A 78 -7.42 26.69 19.03
C GLU A 78 -7.47 27.17 17.57
N PHE A 79 -6.79 28.28 17.27
CA PHE A 79 -6.75 28.83 15.92
C PHE A 79 -5.93 27.93 15.00
N ARG A 80 -4.79 27.43 15.49
CA ARG A 80 -3.97 26.43 14.79
C ARG A 80 -4.72 25.13 14.56
N LYS A 81 -5.43 24.64 15.58
CA LYS A 81 -6.31 23.47 15.48
C LYS A 81 -7.37 23.64 14.37
N ASN A 82 -8.10 24.76 14.39
CA ASN A 82 -9.15 25.02 13.40
C ASN A 82 -8.59 25.15 11.98
N ARG A 83 -7.41 25.78 11.82
CA ARG A 83 -6.71 25.86 10.54
C ARG A 83 -6.32 24.49 10.02
N LEU A 84 -5.77 23.62 10.88
CA LEU A 84 -5.42 22.26 10.49
C LEU A 84 -6.65 21.44 10.09
N MET A 85 -7.74 21.50 10.87
CA MET A 85 -9.01 20.86 10.53
C MET A 85 -9.53 21.31 9.15
N ALA A 86 -9.52 22.62 8.89
CA ALA A 86 -9.92 23.16 7.59
C ALA A 86 -9.01 22.66 6.46
N SER A 87 -7.68 22.64 6.67
CA SER A 87 -6.73 22.16 5.67
C SER A 87 -6.88 20.67 5.35
N PHE A 88 -7.30 19.87 6.33
CA PHE A 88 -7.55 18.44 6.21
C PHE A 88 -8.98 18.11 5.77
N GLN A 89 -9.83 19.14 5.62
CA GLN A 89 -11.26 19.00 5.29
C GLN A 89 -12.00 18.12 6.31
N LEU A 90 -11.71 18.33 7.59
CA LEU A 90 -12.38 17.65 8.69
C LEU A 90 -13.51 18.51 9.26
N ASP A 91 -14.76 18.10 9.02
CA ASP A 91 -15.94 18.77 9.58
C ASP A 91 -15.95 18.73 11.12
N LYS A 92 -15.45 17.63 11.69
CA LYS A 92 -15.33 17.42 13.13
C LYS A 92 -14.19 16.47 13.46
N LEU A 93 -13.59 16.66 14.63
CA LEU A 93 -12.63 15.69 15.16
C LEU A 93 -13.34 14.43 15.62
N MET A 94 -12.77 13.29 15.27
CA MET A 94 -13.19 12.02 15.83
C MET A 94 -12.82 11.94 17.32
N ILE A 95 -13.68 11.30 18.12
CA ILE A 95 -13.34 10.99 19.52
C ILE A 95 -12.24 9.93 19.57
N TRP A 96 -11.39 9.97 20.60
CA TRP A 96 -10.23 9.09 20.71
C TRP A 96 -10.55 7.60 20.59
N ARG A 97 -11.70 7.17 21.16
CA ARG A 97 -12.18 5.79 21.03
C ARG A 97 -12.41 5.36 19.57
N ASP A 98 -12.95 6.26 18.75
CA ASP A 98 -13.23 5.97 17.35
C ASP A 98 -11.96 6.06 16.49
N ILE A 99 -11.02 6.94 16.85
CA ILE A 99 -9.68 6.99 16.27
C ILE A 99 -8.97 5.65 16.50
N ASP A 100 -8.88 5.22 17.77
CA ASP A 100 -8.24 3.95 18.11
C ASP A 100 -8.92 2.77 17.41
N ARG A 101 -10.26 2.72 17.41
CA ARG A 101 -11.01 1.67 16.70
C ARG A 101 -10.71 1.65 15.20
N ALA A 102 -10.61 2.80 14.54
CA ALA A 102 -10.31 2.86 13.11
C ALA A 102 -8.85 2.46 12.80
N ILE A 103 -7.91 2.91 13.63
CA ILE A 103 -6.47 2.69 13.44
C ILE A 103 -6.07 1.27 13.82
N THR A 104 -6.36 0.86 15.05
CA THR A 104 -5.88 -0.41 15.63
C THR A 104 -6.93 -1.53 15.53
N GLY A 105 -8.22 -1.17 15.45
CA GLY A 105 -9.34 -2.10 15.53
C GLY A 105 -9.99 -2.14 16.92
N GLY A 106 -9.45 -1.37 17.88
CA GLY A 106 -9.93 -1.30 19.26
C GLY A 106 -9.78 -2.62 20.02
N PRO A 107 -10.47 -2.78 21.17
CA PRO A 107 -10.34 -3.97 22.04
C PRO A 107 -10.80 -5.28 21.40
N ASN A 108 -11.64 -5.20 20.35
CA ASN A 108 -12.25 -6.38 19.71
C ASN A 108 -11.41 -6.99 18.57
N LYS A 109 -10.16 -6.54 18.34
CA LYS A 109 -9.15 -7.14 17.42
C LYS A 109 -9.62 -7.47 15.98
N LEU A 110 -10.70 -6.84 15.50
CA LEU A 110 -11.21 -7.04 14.13
C LEU A 110 -10.24 -6.54 13.03
N GLY A 111 -9.13 -5.91 13.43
CA GLY A 111 -8.09 -5.44 12.53
C GLY A 111 -8.44 -4.08 11.95
N GLY A 112 -7.97 -3.02 12.61
CA GLY A 112 -8.03 -1.66 12.06
C GLY A 112 -7.09 -1.50 10.86
N GLY A 113 -7.00 -0.26 10.35
CA GLY A 113 -6.19 0.04 9.17
C GLY A 113 -4.74 -0.39 9.32
N VAL A 114 -4.16 -0.33 10.52
CA VAL A 114 -2.77 -0.79 10.78
C VAL A 114 -2.61 -2.28 10.54
N LYS A 115 -3.56 -3.12 10.99
CA LYS A 115 -3.49 -4.56 10.69
C LYS A 115 -3.55 -4.80 9.18
N LYS A 116 -4.41 -4.07 8.47
CA LYS A 116 -4.51 -4.16 7.02
C LYS A 116 -3.23 -3.75 6.33
N LEU A 117 -2.58 -2.68 6.77
CA LEU A 117 -1.27 -2.25 6.29
C LEU A 117 -0.20 -3.32 6.53
N ILE A 118 -0.16 -3.92 7.72
CA ILE A 118 0.77 -5.02 8.03
C ILE A 118 0.53 -6.21 7.09
N ASP A 119 -0.73 -6.58 6.85
CA ASP A 119 -1.07 -7.64 5.89
C ASP A 119 -0.54 -7.29 4.48
N ARG A 120 -0.57 -6.01 4.08
CA ARG A 120 0.02 -5.55 2.80
C ARG A 120 1.54 -5.61 2.80
N PHE A 121 2.19 -5.18 3.86
CA PHE A 121 3.65 -5.26 3.96
C PHE A 121 4.10 -6.71 3.87
N HIS A 122 3.37 -7.62 4.51
CA HIS A 122 3.65 -9.04 4.39
C HIS A 122 3.54 -9.55 2.94
N ALA A 123 2.49 -9.16 2.23
CA ALA A 123 2.34 -9.44 0.80
C ALA A 123 3.51 -8.89 -0.03
N TYR A 124 3.98 -7.68 0.27
CA TYR A 124 5.17 -7.10 -0.37
C TYR A 124 6.41 -7.95 -0.16
N HIS A 125 6.70 -8.40 1.07
CA HIS A 125 7.91 -9.19 1.31
C HIS A 125 7.90 -10.53 0.59
N VAL A 126 6.74 -11.19 0.51
CA VAL A 126 6.59 -12.42 -0.29
C VAL A 126 6.90 -12.13 -1.76
N PHE A 127 6.36 -11.03 -2.29
CA PHE A 127 6.59 -10.61 -3.67
C PHE A 127 8.06 -10.28 -3.94
N ALA A 128 8.66 -9.40 -3.13
CA ALA A 128 10.02 -8.92 -3.31
C ALA A 128 11.06 -10.04 -3.19
N ALA A 129 10.86 -10.98 -2.26
CA ALA A 129 11.76 -12.12 -2.13
C ALA A 129 11.62 -13.12 -3.28
N TYR A 130 10.42 -13.28 -3.83
CA TYR A 130 10.23 -14.14 -4.99
C TYR A 130 10.89 -13.52 -6.24
N ASP A 131 10.73 -12.22 -6.44
CA ASP A 131 11.43 -11.50 -7.50
C ASP A 131 12.95 -11.64 -7.36
N LYS A 132 13.47 -11.54 -6.14
CA LYS A 132 14.90 -11.77 -5.85
C LYS A 132 15.33 -13.21 -6.18
N ALA A 133 14.55 -14.21 -5.76
CA ALA A 133 14.84 -15.61 -6.04
C ALA A 133 14.85 -15.94 -7.54
N LEU A 134 13.97 -15.30 -8.32
CA LEU A 134 13.97 -15.40 -9.79
C LEU A 134 15.23 -14.75 -10.39
N ALA A 135 15.61 -13.55 -9.94
CA ALA A 135 16.81 -12.87 -10.41
C ALA A 135 18.10 -13.65 -10.10
N GLU A 136 18.15 -14.33 -8.95
CA GLU A 136 19.28 -15.14 -8.51
C GLU A 136 19.28 -16.57 -9.08
N ASN A 137 18.29 -16.93 -9.91
CA ASN A 137 18.08 -18.30 -10.40
C ASN A 137 18.08 -19.36 -9.28
N ALA A 138 17.51 -19.02 -8.12
CA ALA A 138 17.54 -19.88 -6.93
C ALA A 138 16.66 -21.14 -7.03
N ASN A 139 15.99 -21.38 -8.18
CA ASN A 139 15.06 -22.49 -8.42
C ASN A 139 13.97 -22.66 -7.33
N LEU A 140 13.55 -21.55 -6.71
CA LEU A 140 12.47 -21.56 -5.71
C LEU A 140 11.12 -21.28 -6.39
N THR A 141 10.10 -22.06 -6.01
CA THR A 141 8.72 -21.77 -6.39
C THR A 141 8.15 -20.63 -5.54
N PHE A 142 7.10 -19.98 -6.04
CA PHE A 142 6.39 -18.94 -5.28
C PHE A 142 5.85 -19.48 -3.94
N GLU A 143 5.42 -20.75 -3.91
CA GLU A 143 4.93 -21.41 -2.70
C GLU A 143 6.04 -21.63 -1.66
N ASN A 144 7.25 -21.95 -2.10
CA ASN A 144 8.41 -22.09 -1.21
C ASN A 144 8.73 -20.75 -0.51
N VAL A 145 8.74 -19.66 -1.26
CA VAL A 145 8.97 -18.30 -0.73
C VAL A 145 7.87 -17.89 0.24
N LEU A 146 6.62 -18.17 -0.12
CA LEU A 146 5.45 -17.89 0.70
C LEU A 146 5.49 -18.63 2.05
N SER A 147 5.92 -19.89 2.05
CA SER A 147 6.12 -20.67 3.28
C SER A 147 7.22 -20.08 4.17
N HIS A 148 8.33 -19.63 3.59
CA HIS A 148 9.46 -19.09 4.35
C HIS A 148 9.17 -17.72 4.98
N ILE A 149 8.51 -16.82 4.22
CA ILE A 149 8.24 -15.44 4.65
C ILE A 149 7.01 -15.32 5.55
N SER A 150 6.19 -16.37 5.60
CA SER A 150 5.00 -16.47 6.46
C SER A 150 5.22 -15.98 7.90
N THR A 151 6.43 -16.09 8.44
CA THR A 151 6.75 -15.78 9.83
C THR A 151 7.20 -14.35 10.12
N ALA A 152 7.44 -13.51 9.10
CA ALA A 152 8.11 -12.21 9.28
C ALA A 152 7.32 -11.22 10.16
N TYR A 153 6.00 -11.12 10.00
CA TYR A 153 5.15 -10.16 10.71
C TYR A 153 4.26 -10.80 11.80
N GLU A 154 4.53 -12.05 12.14
CA GLU A 154 3.69 -12.82 13.05
C GLU A 154 4.09 -12.63 14.53
N SER A 155 3.08 -12.53 15.39
CA SER A 155 3.28 -12.60 16.84
C SER A 155 3.71 -14.01 17.26
N PRO A 156 4.45 -14.21 18.37
CA PRO A 156 4.87 -15.53 18.84
C PRO A 156 3.72 -16.55 19.00
N ARG A 157 2.49 -16.10 19.28
CA ARG A 157 1.30 -16.97 19.40
C ARG A 157 0.76 -17.45 18.06
N SER A 158 1.00 -16.74 16.96
CA SER A 158 0.56 -17.12 15.61
C SER A 158 1.36 -18.29 15.04
N LYS A 159 2.58 -18.49 15.54
CA LYS A 159 3.48 -19.60 15.20
C LYS A 159 2.97 -20.99 15.60
N LEU A 160 1.83 -21.07 16.32
CA LEU A 160 1.18 -22.31 16.76
C LEU A 160 0.12 -22.84 15.77
N GLN A 161 -0.16 -22.15 14.66
CA GLN A 161 -1.09 -22.63 13.63
C GLN A 161 -0.45 -23.68 12.71
N ASN A 162 -1.29 -24.60 12.18
CA ASN A 162 -0.88 -25.58 11.18
C ASN A 162 -0.33 -24.87 9.92
N SER A 163 0.76 -25.40 9.37
CA SER A 163 1.45 -24.84 8.19
C SER A 163 0.57 -24.71 6.94
N GLU A 164 -0.41 -25.61 6.77
CA GLU A 164 -1.35 -25.58 5.64
C GLU A 164 -2.35 -24.41 5.75
N ASP A 165 -2.99 -24.26 6.91
CA ASP A 165 -3.91 -23.14 7.19
C ASP A 165 -3.19 -21.79 7.04
N ARG A 166 -1.91 -21.74 7.41
CA ARG A 166 -1.06 -20.56 7.24
C ARG A 166 -0.88 -20.22 5.77
N ILE A 167 -0.56 -21.19 4.91
CA ILE A 167 -0.42 -20.97 3.47
C ILE A 167 -1.74 -20.49 2.86
N VAL A 168 -2.88 -21.07 3.26
CA VAL A 168 -4.21 -20.66 2.80
C VAL A 168 -4.50 -19.20 3.19
N ASN A 169 -4.22 -18.82 4.43
CA ASN A 169 -4.39 -17.45 4.91
C ASN A 169 -3.51 -16.45 4.13
N LEU A 170 -2.27 -16.82 3.83
CA LEU A 170 -1.35 -15.97 3.06
C LEU A 170 -1.75 -15.81 1.61
N LYS A 171 -2.23 -16.89 0.96
CA LYS A 171 -2.82 -16.80 -0.38
C LYS A 171 -4.00 -15.81 -0.39
N LYS A 172 -4.83 -15.81 0.66
CA LYS A 172 -5.93 -14.85 0.82
C LYS A 172 -5.42 -13.42 1.04
N VAL A 173 -4.41 -13.21 1.87
CA VAL A 173 -3.77 -11.90 2.10
C VAL A 173 -3.20 -11.35 0.79
N LEU A 174 -2.43 -12.16 0.06
CA LEU A 174 -1.88 -11.79 -1.24
C LEU A 174 -2.98 -11.38 -2.22
N ARG A 175 -4.05 -12.18 -2.35
CA ARG A 175 -5.17 -11.86 -3.23
C ARG A 175 -5.79 -10.50 -2.93
N VAL A 176 -6.01 -10.19 -1.65
CA VAL A 176 -6.60 -8.90 -1.26
C VAL A 176 -5.60 -7.74 -1.41
N SER A 177 -4.31 -8.04 -1.45
CA SER A 177 -3.23 -7.04 -1.58
C SER A 177 -2.87 -6.71 -3.03
N ARG A 178 -3.18 -7.60 -3.98
CA ARG A 178 -2.92 -7.45 -5.42
C ARG A 178 -3.27 -6.06 -5.98
N PRO A 179 -4.46 -5.48 -5.71
CA PRO A 179 -4.86 -4.17 -6.24
C PRO A 179 -3.87 -3.03 -6.03
N VAL A 180 -3.11 -3.08 -4.93
CA VAL A 180 -2.23 -2.00 -4.46
C VAL A 180 -0.80 -2.46 -4.21
N LEU A 181 -0.42 -3.67 -4.63
CA LEU A 181 0.88 -4.24 -4.30
C LEU A 181 2.04 -3.38 -4.82
N HIS A 182 1.89 -2.78 -6.00
CA HIS A 182 2.84 -1.83 -6.58
C HIS A 182 3.00 -0.56 -5.72
N LEU A 183 1.91 -0.02 -5.17
CA LEU A 183 1.95 1.10 -4.21
C LEU A 183 2.66 0.69 -2.92
N VAL A 184 2.34 -0.48 -2.37
CA VAL A 184 3.02 -0.99 -1.16
C VAL A 184 4.52 -1.11 -1.41
N PHE A 185 4.92 -1.57 -2.60
CA PHE A 185 6.32 -1.65 -3.00
C PHE A 185 6.99 -0.27 -2.96
N GLY A 186 6.38 0.74 -3.60
CA GLY A 186 6.86 2.11 -3.58
C GLY A 186 7.00 2.67 -2.16
N TYR A 187 5.99 2.46 -1.32
CA TYR A 187 5.99 2.90 0.07
C TYR A 187 7.12 2.28 0.89
N VAL A 188 7.29 0.95 0.84
CA VAL A 188 8.34 0.28 1.62
C VAL A 188 9.73 0.73 1.16
N ARG A 189 9.96 0.88 -0.15
CA ARG A 189 11.24 1.35 -0.69
C ARG A 189 11.56 2.79 -0.30
N SER A 190 10.57 3.68 -0.34
CA SER A 190 10.73 5.07 0.11
C SER A 190 10.92 5.17 1.63
N CYS A 191 10.27 4.31 2.42
CA CYS A 191 10.58 4.19 3.85
C CYS A 191 12.01 3.70 4.10
N ALA A 192 12.52 2.82 3.24
CA ALA A 192 13.88 2.31 3.33
C ALA A 192 14.93 3.41 3.11
N SER A 193 14.74 4.29 2.11
CA SER A 193 15.63 5.42 1.84
C SER A 193 15.71 6.41 3.01
N LYS A 194 14.65 6.47 3.83
CA LYS A 194 14.57 7.29 5.04
C LYS A 194 15.04 6.61 6.33
N GLY A 195 15.46 5.35 6.27
CA GLY A 195 15.86 4.59 7.47
C GLY A 195 14.70 4.25 8.40
N TRP A 196 13.48 4.13 7.88
CA TRP A 196 12.28 3.80 8.67
C TRP A 196 11.96 2.30 8.69
N ILE A 197 12.90 1.47 8.21
CA ILE A 197 12.82 0.01 8.21
C ILE A 197 13.85 -0.56 9.19
N ASN A 198 13.58 -1.75 9.74
CA ASN A 198 14.60 -2.53 10.45
C ASN A 198 15.50 -3.32 9.50
N ASP A 199 16.46 -4.04 10.05
CA ASP A 199 17.41 -4.89 9.29
C ASP A 199 16.71 -5.99 8.48
N GLN A 200 15.49 -6.36 8.86
CA GLN A 200 14.65 -7.34 8.15
C GLN A 200 13.78 -6.68 7.06
N GLY A 201 13.94 -5.37 6.82
CA GLY A 201 13.18 -4.61 5.82
C GLY A 201 11.78 -4.22 6.28
N GLN A 202 11.45 -4.37 7.56
CA GLN A 202 10.11 -4.15 8.09
C GLN A 202 9.91 -2.71 8.55
N ILE A 203 8.75 -2.15 8.23
CA ILE A 203 8.43 -0.77 8.60
C ILE A 203 8.22 -0.65 10.11
N LEU A 204 9.06 0.15 10.76
CA LEU A 204 9.02 0.39 12.21
C LEU A 204 8.10 1.55 12.59
N HIS A 205 8.00 2.56 11.73
CA HIS A 205 7.44 3.87 12.09
C HIS A 205 6.38 4.38 11.10
N TRP A 206 5.35 3.56 10.80
CA TRP A 206 4.26 3.98 9.91
C TRP A 206 3.55 5.28 10.34
N LYS A 207 3.59 5.62 11.64
CA LYS A 207 3.06 6.91 12.13
C LYS A 207 3.87 8.11 11.65
N HIS A 208 5.19 7.99 11.50
CA HIS A 208 6.05 9.09 11.05
C HIS A 208 5.74 9.48 9.60
N ALA A 209 5.30 8.52 8.78
CA ALA A 209 4.92 8.76 7.40
C ALA A 209 3.77 9.77 7.25
N ILE A 210 2.93 9.97 8.28
CA ILE A 210 1.85 10.96 8.22
C ILE A 210 2.38 12.36 8.56
N TYR A 211 3.32 12.44 9.51
CA TYR A 211 3.93 13.71 9.93
C TYR A 211 4.93 14.27 8.92
N ASP A 212 5.60 13.39 8.18
CA ASP A 212 6.54 13.75 7.11
C ASP A 212 6.06 13.14 5.79
N PRO A 213 5.35 13.89 4.93
CA PRO A 213 4.87 13.38 3.64
C PRO A 213 5.96 13.35 2.55
N SER A 214 7.22 13.72 2.84
CA SER A 214 8.26 13.83 1.80
C SER A 214 8.65 12.50 1.14
N TRP A 215 8.24 11.35 1.72
CA TRP A 215 8.38 10.02 1.09
C TRP A 215 7.43 9.81 -0.09
N LEU A 216 6.31 10.54 -0.14
CA LEU A 216 5.17 10.23 -1.00
C LEU A 216 5.51 10.30 -2.49
N ARG A 217 6.24 11.35 -2.91
CA ARG A 217 6.66 11.51 -4.30
C ARG A 217 7.54 10.35 -4.77
N GLU A 218 8.57 10.03 -4.00
CA GLU A 218 9.46 8.89 -4.30
C GLU A 218 8.68 7.57 -4.33
N ALA A 219 7.74 7.37 -3.40
CA ALA A 219 6.91 6.17 -3.37
C ALA A 219 6.02 6.04 -4.62
N LEU A 220 5.44 7.14 -5.10
CA LEU A 220 4.65 7.16 -6.34
C LEU A 220 5.52 6.86 -7.57
N ASP A 221 6.70 7.48 -7.66
CA ASP A 221 7.63 7.24 -8.78
C ASP A 221 8.06 5.78 -8.85
N ILE A 222 8.42 5.17 -7.71
CA ILE A 222 8.79 3.75 -7.63
C ILE A 222 7.59 2.87 -7.98
N ALA A 223 6.40 3.19 -7.45
CA ALA A 223 5.20 2.40 -7.70
C ALA A 223 4.79 2.40 -9.18
N GLU A 224 4.93 3.54 -9.87
CA GLU A 224 4.68 3.65 -11.31
C GLU A 224 5.62 2.75 -12.11
N VAL A 225 6.91 2.75 -11.77
CA VAL A 225 7.91 1.88 -12.41
C VAL A 225 7.56 0.40 -12.19
N VAL A 226 7.23 0.01 -10.96
CA VAL A 226 6.84 -1.37 -10.63
C VAL A 226 5.59 -1.78 -11.41
N LEU A 227 4.56 -0.94 -11.44
CA LEU A 227 3.33 -1.22 -12.18
C LEU A 227 3.58 -1.32 -13.69
N GLY A 228 4.42 -0.44 -14.25
CA GLY A 228 4.82 -0.48 -15.65
C GLY A 228 5.52 -1.80 -16.03
N MET A 229 6.41 -2.29 -15.16
CA MET A 229 7.05 -3.60 -15.36
C MET A 229 6.04 -4.75 -15.33
N GLN A 230 5.07 -4.72 -14.41
CA GLN A 230 4.00 -5.72 -14.34
C GLN A 230 3.11 -5.71 -15.60
N LEU A 231 2.82 -4.53 -16.16
CA LEU A 231 2.07 -4.38 -17.40
C LEU A 231 2.82 -4.92 -18.63
N ILE A 232 4.13 -4.69 -18.72
CA ILE A 232 4.95 -5.26 -19.79
C ILE A 232 4.87 -6.79 -19.77
N GLU A 233 5.01 -7.37 -18.58
CA GLU A 233 4.92 -8.83 -18.42
C GLU A 233 3.52 -9.37 -18.76
N TYR A 234 2.47 -8.65 -18.36
CA TYR A 234 1.09 -8.98 -18.68
C TYR A 234 0.85 -8.98 -20.21
N GLU A 235 1.24 -7.90 -20.90
CA GLU A 235 1.11 -7.79 -22.36
C GLU A 235 1.97 -8.84 -23.09
N SER A 236 3.18 -9.12 -22.59
CA SER A 236 4.02 -10.20 -23.11
C SER A 236 3.35 -11.57 -22.97
N LYS A 237 2.70 -11.85 -21.82
CA LYS A 237 1.95 -13.09 -21.60
C LYS A 237 0.77 -13.21 -22.57
N LEU A 238 0.02 -12.13 -22.80
CA LEU A 238 -1.09 -12.14 -23.76
C LEU A 238 -0.64 -12.50 -25.18
N ARG A 239 0.56 -12.04 -25.59
CA ARG A 239 1.10 -12.30 -26.93
C ARG A 239 1.73 -13.68 -27.08
N THR A 240 2.43 -14.16 -26.05
CA THR A 240 3.27 -15.37 -26.13
C THR A 240 2.66 -16.59 -25.45
N GLY A 241 1.61 -16.40 -24.66
CA GLY A 241 1.04 -17.42 -23.77
C GLY A 241 1.92 -17.79 -22.56
N LYS A 242 3.15 -17.27 -22.48
CA LYS A 242 4.12 -17.62 -21.43
C LYS A 242 4.10 -16.61 -20.29
N GLN A 243 3.83 -17.09 -19.08
CA GLN A 243 3.91 -16.31 -17.87
C GLN A 243 5.33 -16.37 -17.29
N LEU A 244 5.97 -15.21 -17.12
CA LEU A 244 7.36 -15.12 -16.63
C LEU A 244 7.47 -15.24 -15.11
N ARG A 245 6.50 -14.70 -14.37
CA ARG A 245 6.45 -14.77 -12.89
C ARG A 245 5.23 -15.52 -12.40
N GLY A 246 5.38 -16.35 -11.37
CA GLY A 246 4.30 -17.19 -10.85
C GLY A 246 3.15 -16.47 -10.14
N HIS A 247 3.23 -15.15 -9.91
CA HIS A 247 2.15 -14.41 -9.27
C HIS A 247 1.09 -13.96 -10.28
N LEU A 248 -0.19 -14.00 -9.87
CA LEU A 248 -1.30 -13.50 -10.70
C LEU A 248 -1.30 -11.97 -10.71
N PHE A 249 -1.41 -11.38 -11.90
CA PHE A 249 -1.59 -9.95 -12.10
C PHE A 249 -2.73 -9.72 -13.10
N ASP A 250 -3.63 -8.81 -12.75
CA ASP A 250 -4.79 -8.42 -13.56
C ASP A 250 -4.96 -6.91 -13.47
N PRO A 251 -4.80 -6.16 -14.57
CA PRO A 251 -4.99 -4.71 -14.59
C PRO A 251 -6.37 -4.27 -14.09
N SER A 252 -7.42 -5.06 -14.31
CA SER A 252 -8.79 -4.71 -13.93
C SER A 252 -9.04 -4.69 -12.42
N GLU A 253 -8.10 -5.24 -11.63
CA GLU A 253 -8.11 -5.17 -10.16
C GLU A 253 -7.31 -3.97 -9.62
N ILE A 254 -6.51 -3.30 -10.45
CA ILE A 254 -5.51 -2.33 -10.00
C ILE A 254 -6.14 -1.00 -9.58
N THR A 255 -5.64 -0.48 -8.46
CA THR A 255 -5.87 0.88 -7.98
C THR A 255 -4.65 1.72 -8.32
N HIS A 256 -4.77 2.60 -9.31
CA HIS A 256 -3.70 3.49 -9.74
C HIS A 256 -3.87 4.89 -9.12
N ILE A 257 -2.77 5.49 -8.67
CA ILE A 257 -2.74 6.88 -8.21
C ILE A 257 -1.54 7.61 -8.79
N TYR A 258 -1.74 8.89 -9.09
CA TYR A 258 -0.69 9.80 -9.52
C TYR A 258 -0.68 11.06 -8.63
N PRO A 259 0.46 11.77 -8.54
CA PRO A 259 0.52 12.99 -7.74
C PRO A 259 -0.40 14.07 -8.34
N PHE A 260 -1.10 14.80 -7.48
CA PHE A 260 -1.82 16.01 -7.88
C PHE A 260 -0.82 17.13 -8.10
N GLU A 261 -0.62 17.51 -9.37
CA GLU A 261 0.09 18.74 -9.73
C GLU A 261 -0.92 19.88 -9.75
N LYS A 262 -0.85 20.79 -8.78
CA LYS A 262 -1.54 22.09 -8.91
C LYS A 262 -0.87 22.82 -10.07
N VAL A 263 -1.57 22.90 -11.21
CA VAL A 263 -1.25 23.83 -12.31
C VAL A 263 -1.46 25.26 -11.84
#